data_AF-A0A352ITB1-F1
#
_entry.id   AF-A0A352ITB1-F1
#
_cell.length_a   1.000
_cell.length_b   1.000
_cell.length_c   1.000
_cell.angle_alpha   90.00
_cell.angle_beta   90.00
_cell.angle_gamma   90.00
#
_symmetry.space_group_name_H-M   'P 1'
#
loop_
_entity.id
_entity.type
_entity.pdbx_description
1 polymer ?
#
loop_
_entity_poly.entity_id
_entity_poly.type
_entity_poly.pdbx_seq_one_letter_code
_entity_poly.pdbx_strand_id
1 'polypeptide(L)'
;DQLLWQFDADSFVPHNLSGEGPARGAPVEISWQPPRQSRQILINLANEIPAFASRFTDIIEFVPSQAAAKAQARERYKQYRQSGITPATVNAD
;
A
#
# COMPACT_ATOMS: atom_id res chain seq x y z
N ASP A 1 -12.01 1.89 -3.50
CA ASP A 1 -12.53 3.11 -4.15
C ASP A 1 -13.65 3.68 -3.30
N GLN A 2 -14.89 3.21 -3.44
CA GLN A 2 -16.06 3.71 -2.70
C GLN A 2 -15.87 3.95 -1.18
N LEU A 3 -15.16 3.06 -0.47
CA LEU A 3 -14.92 3.23 0.97
C LEU A 3 -14.11 4.50 1.32
N LEU A 4 -13.18 4.94 0.47
CA LEU A 4 -12.41 6.16 0.72
C LEU A 4 -13.27 7.42 0.63
N TRP A 5 -14.35 7.40 -0.15
CA TRP A 5 -15.32 8.49 -0.19
C TRP A 5 -16.23 8.54 1.04
N GLN A 6 -16.39 7.43 1.76
CA GLN A 6 -17.29 7.32 2.90
C GLN A 6 -16.58 7.37 4.26
N PHE A 7 -15.23 7.35 4.25
CA PHE A 7 -14.44 7.16 5.45
C PHE A 7 -14.62 8.30 6.47
N ASP A 8 -14.60 9.54 6.00
CA ASP A 8 -14.82 10.73 6.81
C ASP A 8 -15.53 11.80 5.97
N ALA A 9 -16.68 12.27 6.46
CA ALA A 9 -17.53 13.22 5.77
C ALA A 9 -16.89 14.61 5.65
N ASP A 10 -15.93 14.93 6.53
CA ASP A 10 -15.20 16.20 6.53
C ASP A 10 -13.87 16.10 5.75
N SER A 11 -13.55 14.92 5.21
CA SER A 11 -12.32 14.68 4.46
C SER A 11 -12.57 14.49 2.96
N PHE A 12 -11.72 15.11 2.14
CA PHE A 12 -11.70 14.89 0.70
C PHE A 12 -10.37 14.28 0.27
N VAL A 13 -10.39 12.98 -0.06
CA VAL A 13 -9.21 12.25 -0.57
C VAL A 13 -9.38 12.04 -2.07
N PRO A 14 -8.73 12.83 -2.94
CA PRO A 14 -8.84 12.64 -4.39
C PRO A 14 -8.17 11.34 -4.81
N HIS A 15 -8.98 10.39 -5.28
CA HIS A 15 -8.52 9.05 -5.65
C HIS A 15 -9.26 8.51 -6.87
N ASN A 16 -8.61 7.60 -7.59
CA ASN A 16 -9.21 6.86 -8.70
C ASN A 16 -8.60 5.44 -8.79
N LEU A 17 -9.31 4.55 -9.48
CA LEU A 17 -8.73 3.30 -9.96
C LEU A 17 -7.68 3.57 -11.04
N SER A 18 -6.72 2.65 -11.19
CA SER A 18 -5.71 2.79 -12.23
C SER A 18 -6.32 2.85 -13.64
N GLY A 19 -5.90 3.85 -14.41
CA GLY A 19 -6.42 4.12 -15.75
C GLY A 19 -7.63 5.06 -15.79
N GLU A 20 -8.17 5.44 -14.64
CA GLU A 20 -9.22 6.45 -14.52
C GLU A 20 -8.66 7.81 -14.04
N GLY A 21 -9.51 8.83 -14.08
CA GLY A 21 -9.18 10.17 -13.59
C GLY A 21 -8.31 10.98 -14.56
N PRO A 22 -7.56 11.97 -14.06
CA PRO A 22 -6.73 12.85 -14.88
C PRO A 22 -5.62 12.12 -15.64
N ALA A 23 -5.09 12.73 -16.70
CA ALA A 23 -4.03 12.12 -17.53
C ALA A 23 -2.74 11.72 -16.74
N ARG A 24 -2.48 12.37 -15.60
CA ARG A 24 -1.34 12.04 -14.71
C ARG A 24 -1.73 11.13 -13.53
N GLY A 25 -2.96 10.62 -13.51
CA GLY A 25 -3.56 9.91 -12.39
C GLY A 25 -3.97 10.84 -11.25
N ALA A 26 -4.82 10.34 -10.35
CA ALA A 26 -5.15 11.02 -9.11
C ALA A 26 -3.96 11.01 -8.11
N PRO A 27 -3.97 11.89 -7.10
CA PRO A 27 -3.00 11.88 -6.02
C PRO A 27 -2.89 10.50 -5.33
N VAL A 28 -4.04 9.88 -5.04
CA VAL A 28 -4.11 8.48 -4.60
C VAL A 28 -4.60 7.61 -5.75
N GLU A 29 -3.86 6.54 -6.08
CA GLU A 29 -4.24 5.57 -7.09
C GLU A 29 -4.46 4.20 -6.45
N ILE A 30 -5.59 3.58 -6.75
CA ILE A 30 -5.93 2.23 -6.29
C ILE A 30 -5.69 1.28 -7.45
N SER A 31 -4.85 0.28 -7.24
CA SER A 31 -4.39 -0.61 -8.31
C SER A 31 -4.03 -1.99 -7.78
N TRP A 32 -4.12 -2.97 -8.69
CA TRP A 32 -3.55 -4.31 -8.57
C TRP A 32 -2.46 -4.55 -9.63
N GLN A 33 -2.06 -3.49 -10.33
CA GLN A 33 -1.06 -3.46 -11.39
C GLN A 33 0.12 -2.55 -10.97
N PRO A 34 1.32 -2.73 -11.56
CA PRO A 34 2.44 -1.81 -11.36
C PRO A 34 2.05 -0.35 -11.67
N PRO A 35 2.53 0.63 -10.91
CA PRO A 35 2.18 2.02 -11.15
C PRO A 35 2.74 2.50 -12.49
N ARG A 36 1.90 3.20 -13.27
CA ARG A 36 2.29 3.79 -14.56
C ARG A 36 3.14 5.04 -14.40
N GLN A 37 2.95 5.76 -13.30
CA GLN A 37 3.68 6.98 -12.95
C GLN A 37 4.62 6.73 -11.78
N SER A 38 5.61 7.61 -11.58
CA SER A 38 6.44 7.58 -10.37
C SER A 38 5.60 7.97 -9.15
N ARG A 39 5.69 7.19 -8.08
CA ARG A 39 5.00 7.43 -6.80
C ARG A 39 5.97 7.14 -5.65
N GLN A 40 5.84 7.89 -4.56
CA GLN A 40 6.77 7.82 -3.44
C GLN A 40 6.41 6.71 -2.45
N ILE A 41 5.12 6.58 -2.15
CA ILE A 41 4.59 5.69 -1.10
C ILE A 41 3.77 4.56 -1.73
N LEU A 42 4.04 3.33 -1.32
CA LEU A 42 3.20 2.16 -1.58
C LEU A 42 2.46 1.77 -0.31
N ILE A 43 1.13 1.69 -0.36
CA ILE A 43 0.34 1.02 0.68
C ILE A 43 0.04 -0.39 0.16
N ASN A 44 0.74 -1.39 0.68
CA ASN A 44 0.58 -2.77 0.22
C ASN A 44 -0.54 -3.48 1.00
N LEU A 45 -1.62 -3.80 0.29
CA LEU A 45 -2.73 -4.62 0.81
C LEU A 45 -2.68 -6.06 0.29
N ALA A 46 -1.69 -6.42 -0.54
CA ALA A 46 -1.56 -7.77 -1.07
C ALA A 46 -0.99 -8.73 -0.01
N ASN A 47 -1.23 -10.03 -0.21
CA ASN A 47 -0.69 -11.07 0.67
C ASN A 47 0.84 -11.22 0.54
N GLU A 48 1.39 -10.79 -0.60
CA GLU A 48 2.80 -10.90 -0.96
C GLU A 48 3.39 -9.51 -1.23
N ILE A 49 4.72 -9.41 -1.25
CA ILE A 49 5.41 -8.18 -1.66
C ILE A 49 5.34 -8.10 -3.19
N PRO A 50 4.71 -7.07 -3.78
CA PRO A 50 4.67 -6.92 -5.22
C PRO A 50 6.08 -6.77 -5.80
N ALA A 51 6.36 -7.37 -6.96
CA ALA A 51 7.68 -7.29 -7.60
C ALA A 51 8.14 -5.84 -7.89
N PHE A 52 7.20 -4.90 -7.99
CA PHE A 52 7.45 -3.48 -8.22
C PHE A 52 7.64 -2.66 -6.94
N ALA A 53 7.58 -3.26 -5.75
CA ALA A 53 7.65 -2.54 -4.46
C ALA A 53 8.95 -1.75 -4.30
N SER A 54 10.06 -2.23 -4.87
CA SER A 54 11.36 -1.55 -4.86
C SER A 54 11.40 -0.22 -5.63
N ARG A 55 10.35 0.11 -6.40
CA ARG A 55 10.23 1.40 -7.09
C ARG A 55 9.81 2.54 -6.15
N PHE A 56 9.39 2.22 -4.94
CA PHE A 56 8.87 3.17 -3.96
C PHE A 56 9.92 3.47 -2.90
N THR A 57 9.88 4.69 -2.37
CA THR A 57 10.77 5.12 -1.28
C THR A 57 10.26 4.60 0.06
N ASP A 58 8.94 4.64 0.26
CA ASP A 58 8.29 4.20 1.48
C ASP A 58 7.24 3.13 1.19
N ILE A 59 7.17 2.12 2.05
CA ILE A 59 6.22 1.02 1.94
C ILE A 59 5.50 0.88 3.28
N ILE A 60 4.18 1.00 3.23
CA ILE A 60 3.28 0.77 4.36
C ILE A 60 2.70 -0.64 4.24
N GLU A 61 2.85 -1.40 5.33
CA GLU A 61 2.42 -2.79 5.46
C GLU A 61 1.55 -2.95 6.70
N PHE A 62 0.69 -3.97 6.68
CA PHE A 62 -0.22 -4.26 7.78
C PHE A 62 0.06 -5.62 8.40
N VAL A 63 -0.11 -5.70 9.72
CA VAL A 63 -0.05 -6.95 10.50
C VAL A 63 -1.43 -7.20 11.10
N PRO A 64 -2.30 -8.00 10.43
CA PRO A 64 -3.64 -8.28 10.93
C PRO A 64 -3.61 -9.11 12.22
N SER A 65 -4.67 -9.00 13.02
CA SER A 65 -4.83 -9.76 14.28
C SER A 65 -5.07 -11.27 14.05
N GLN A 66 -5.68 -11.64 12.92
CA GLN A 66 -5.96 -13.04 12.56
C GLN A 66 -4.67 -13.85 12.42
N ALA A 67 -4.59 -15.03 13.07
CA ALA A 67 -3.38 -15.83 13.16
C ALA A 67 -2.73 -16.17 11.80
N ALA A 68 -3.53 -16.60 10.81
CA ALA A 68 -3.03 -16.94 9.48
C ALA A 68 -2.46 -15.72 8.75
N ALA A 69 -3.18 -14.59 8.77
CA ALA A 69 -2.72 -13.34 8.17
C ALA A 69 -1.49 -12.76 8.89
N LYS A 70 -1.39 -12.93 10.22
CA LYS A 70 -0.21 -12.57 11.00
C LYS A 70 1.03 -13.38 10.61
N ALA A 71 0.85 -14.67 10.26
CA ALA A 71 1.96 -15.49 9.75
C ALA A 71 2.45 -14.98 8.39
N GLN A 72 1.54 -14.61 7.48
CA GLN A 72 1.90 -14.01 6.19
C GLN A 72 2.62 -12.67 6.35
N ALA A 73 2.14 -11.80 7.24
CA ALA A 73 2.80 -10.52 7.53
C ALA A 73 4.22 -10.70 8.10
N ARG A 74 4.44 -11.72 8.95
CA ARG A 74 5.79 -12.08 9.43
C ARG A 74 6.72 -12.50 8.29
N GLU A 75 6.19 -13.19 7.28
CA GLU A 75 6.99 -13.60 6.13
C GLU A 75 7.42 -12.40 5.27
N ARG A 76 6.48 -11.49 4.96
CA ARG A 76 6.82 -10.23 4.27
C ARG A 76 7.85 -9.41 5.06
N TYR A 77 7.69 -9.31 6.38
CA TYR A 77 8.66 -8.63 7.24
C TYR A 77 10.09 -9.19 7.11
N LYS A 78 10.24 -10.53 7.06
CA LYS A 78 11.55 -11.17 6.85
C LYS A 78 12.09 -10.86 5.46
N GLN A 79 11.25 -10.92 4.43
CA GLN A 79 11.66 -10.65 3.04
C GLN A 79 12.17 -9.21 2.88
N TYR A 80 11.49 -8.22 3.48
CA TYR A 80 12.00 -6.85 3.51
C TYR A 80 13.38 -6.74 4.19
N ARG A 81 13.58 -7.42 5.33
CA ARG A 81 14.90 -7.45 5.98
C ARG A 81 15.98 -8.09 5.12
N GLN A 82 15.65 -9.16 4.39
CA GLN A 82 16.57 -9.84 3.48
C GLN A 82 16.92 -8.97 2.27
N SER A 83 16.02 -8.09 1.83
CA SER A 83 16.29 -7.11 0.76
C SER A 83 17.01 -5.84 1.24
N GLY A 84 17.42 -5.78 2.51
CA GLY A 84 18.14 -4.64 3.08
C GLY A 84 17.25 -3.51 3.60
N ILE A 85 15.93 -3.67 3.56
CA ILE A 85 14.99 -2.72 4.16
C ILE A 85 14.91 -3.02 5.66
N THR A 86 14.92 -1.99 6.50
CA THR A 86 14.77 -2.14 7.96
C THR A 86 13.39 -1.63 8.38
N PRO A 87 12.38 -2.51 8.50
CA PRO A 87 11.02 -2.05 8.80
C PRO A 87 10.92 -1.58 10.25
N ALA A 88 10.20 -0.49 10.48
CA ALA A 88 9.74 -0.08 11.79
C ALA A 88 8.27 -0.51 11.97
N THR A 89 7.90 -0.90 13.19
CA THR A 89 6.52 -1.22 13.54
C THR A 89 5.93 -0.13 14.41
N VAL A 90 4.79 0.40 14.00
CA VAL A 90 3.99 1.35 14.77
C VAL A 90 2.60 0.75 15.00
N ASN A 91 1.94 1.11 16.11
CA ASN A 91 0.53 0.78 16.29
C ASN A 91 -0.30 1.70 15.39
N ALA A 92 -1.37 1.17 14.81
CA ALA A 92 -2.40 2.00 14.21
C ALA A 92 -3.27 2.54 15.35
N ASP A 93 -3.29 3.86 15.52
CA ASP A 93 -4.15 4.57 16.46
C ASP A 93 -5.60 4.63 15.96
#